data_AF-A0A327KUK3-F1
#
_entry.id   AF-A0A327KUK3-F1
#
_cell.length_a   1.000
_cell.length_b   1.000
_cell.length_c   1.000
_cell.angle_alpha   90.00
_cell.angle_beta   90.00
_cell.angle_gamma   90.00
#
_symmetry.space_group_name_H-M   'P 1'
#
loop_
_entity.id
_entity.type
_entity.pdbx_description
1 polymer ?
#
loop_
_entity_poly.entity_id
_entity_poly.type
_entity_poly.pdbx_seq_one_letter_code
_entity_poly.pdbx_strand_id
1 'polypeptide(L)'
;MQTTPRRHAGLLAIGLAAVAIGLGGCSLSGPFFDDSYEKARVLSPEPVPPYRKLVAVAMKELSTPIEAAGLSISEPRWIERIGGPAWIVCLRSDPKAVHAVYYAFFIQKEKVTDSRTAIGTDRCVHQEFVPFDVAAVPIDKPTAEPASARAR
;
A
#
# COMPACT_ATOMS: atom_id res chain seq x y z
N MET A 1 -7.44 -22.63 -85.90
CA MET A 1 -8.36 -21.86 -85.04
C MET A 1 -7.66 -21.65 -83.70
N GLN A 2 -6.78 -20.65 -83.59
CA GLN A 2 -7.07 -19.28 -83.15
C GLN A 2 -7.83 -19.20 -81.82
N THR A 3 -7.00 -18.85 -80.83
CA THR A 3 -7.19 -18.35 -79.47
C THR A 3 -8.31 -17.31 -79.27
N THR A 4 -8.96 -17.36 -78.11
CA THR A 4 -9.44 -16.15 -77.40
C THR A 4 -9.32 -16.32 -75.88
N PRO A 5 -9.10 -15.25 -75.10
CA PRO A 5 -8.46 -15.29 -73.80
C PRO A 5 -9.40 -15.00 -72.61
N ARG A 6 -9.01 -15.56 -71.45
CA ARG A 6 -8.74 -14.89 -70.16
C ARG A 6 -9.67 -13.70 -69.81
N ARG A 7 -10.34 -13.75 -68.64
CA ARG A 7 -9.97 -12.95 -67.46
C ARG A 7 -10.99 -12.96 -66.29
N HIS A 8 -10.42 -13.21 -65.11
CA HIS A 8 -10.81 -12.68 -63.80
C HIS A 8 -12.14 -13.13 -63.17
N ALA A 9 -12.21 -14.41 -62.81
CA ALA A 9 -13.03 -14.87 -61.69
C ALA A 9 -12.10 -15.50 -60.66
N GLY A 10 -11.87 -14.84 -59.53
CA GLY A 10 -11.07 -15.40 -58.44
C GLY A 10 -10.09 -14.42 -57.84
N LEU A 11 -10.59 -13.32 -57.26
CA LEU A 11 -9.81 -12.49 -56.32
C LEU A 11 -10.70 -11.69 -55.37
N LEU A 12 -11.92 -12.17 -55.10
CA LEU A 12 -12.92 -11.47 -54.30
C LEU A 12 -13.68 -12.44 -53.38
N ALA A 13 -12.96 -13.36 -52.72
CA ALA A 13 -13.56 -14.25 -51.72
C ALA A 13 -12.61 -14.61 -50.55
N ILE A 14 -11.49 -13.88 -50.39
CA ILE A 14 -10.55 -14.11 -49.28
C ILE A 14 -10.45 -12.87 -48.37
N GLY A 15 -11.09 -11.75 -48.73
CA GLY A 15 -11.00 -10.49 -47.97
C GLY A 15 -11.91 -10.39 -46.73
N LEU A 16 -12.87 -11.30 -46.54
CA LEU A 16 -13.91 -11.16 -45.50
C LEU A 16 -13.75 -12.08 -44.28
N ALA A 17 -12.76 -12.96 -44.25
CA ALA A 17 -12.51 -13.83 -43.10
C ALA A 17 -11.45 -13.27 -42.13
N ALA A 18 -10.69 -12.24 -42.51
CA ALA A 18 -9.53 -11.76 -41.73
C ALA A 18 -9.80 -10.53 -40.84
N VAL A 19 -11.03 -9.98 -40.82
CA VAL A 19 -11.34 -8.75 -40.04
C VAL A 19 -11.99 -9.06 -38.67
N ALA A 20 -12.47 -10.29 -38.43
CA ALA A 20 -13.17 -10.63 -37.19
C ALA A 20 -12.26 -10.95 -35.98
N ILE A 21 -10.93 -11.02 -36.17
CA ILE A 21 -9.98 -11.39 -35.09
C ILE A 21 -9.28 -10.15 -34.48
N GLY A 22 -9.44 -8.95 -35.05
CA GLY A 22 -8.66 -7.77 -34.68
C GLY A 22 -9.24 -6.84 -33.61
N LEU A 23 -10.44 -7.07 -33.06
CA LEU A 23 -11.11 -6.14 -32.14
C LEU A 23 -11.25 -6.62 -30.68
N GLY A 24 -10.64 -7.76 -30.33
CA GLY A 24 -10.75 -8.35 -28.98
C GLY A 24 -9.71 -7.89 -27.95
N GLY A 25 -8.96 -6.82 -28.20
CA GLY A 25 -7.73 -6.54 -27.45
C GLY A 25 -7.54 -5.08 -27.02
N CYS A 26 -8.51 -4.48 -26.31
CA CYS A 26 -8.28 -3.25 -25.53
C CYS A 26 -9.18 -3.12 -24.28
N SER A 27 -9.56 -4.24 -23.66
CA SER A 27 -10.02 -4.24 -22.27
C SER A 27 -9.05 -5.04 -21.42
N LEU A 28 -7.80 -4.57 -21.35
CA LEU A 28 -6.88 -4.94 -20.26
C LEU A 28 -7.29 -4.16 -18.99
N SER A 29 -8.54 -4.33 -18.59
CA SER A 29 -9.14 -3.87 -17.34
C SER A 29 -9.68 -5.10 -16.61
N GLY A 30 -8.85 -6.14 -16.54
CA GLY A 30 -9.18 -7.33 -15.76
C GLY A 30 -8.99 -7.05 -14.26
N PRO A 31 -9.75 -7.70 -13.38
CA PRO A 31 -9.68 -7.54 -11.91
C PRO A 31 -8.40 -8.12 -11.27
N PHE A 32 -7.30 -8.21 -12.01
CA PHE A 32 -6.12 -8.99 -11.65
C PHE A 32 -5.21 -8.35 -10.58
N PHE A 33 -5.44 -7.09 -10.18
CA PHE A 33 -4.55 -6.40 -9.22
C PHE A 33 -5.12 -6.18 -7.81
N ASP A 34 -6.41 -6.48 -7.60
CA ASP A 34 -7.05 -6.15 -6.32
C ASP A 34 -7.08 -7.33 -5.35
N ASP A 35 -7.59 -8.49 -5.79
CA ASP A 35 -7.99 -9.55 -4.86
C ASP A 35 -6.86 -10.53 -4.45
N SER A 36 -5.88 -10.77 -5.32
CA SER A 36 -4.84 -11.77 -5.05
C SER A 36 -3.79 -11.33 -4.03
N TYR A 37 -3.63 -10.02 -3.80
CA TYR A 37 -2.63 -9.49 -2.86
C TYR A 37 -3.17 -9.40 -1.42
N GLU A 38 -4.48 -9.20 -1.23
CA GLU A 38 -5.12 -9.16 0.10
C GLU A 38 -5.08 -10.53 0.80
N LYS A 39 -5.01 -11.62 0.04
CA LYS A 39 -5.10 -12.99 0.60
C LYS A 39 -3.77 -13.59 1.06
N ALA A 40 -2.64 -13.01 0.63
CA ALA A 40 -1.33 -13.41 1.12
C ALA A 40 -0.97 -12.53 2.32
N ARG A 41 -1.48 -12.88 3.51
CA ARG A 41 -0.85 -12.42 4.76
C ARG A 41 0.57 -13.00 4.77
N VAL A 42 1.54 -12.25 4.24
CA VAL A 42 2.95 -12.61 4.36
C VAL A 42 3.21 -12.70 5.85
N LEU A 43 3.44 -13.93 6.32
CA LEU A 43 3.72 -14.17 7.73
C LEU A 43 5.05 -13.51 8.03
N SER A 44 5.03 -12.48 8.87
CA SER A 44 6.27 -11.88 9.33
C SER A 44 7.04 -12.91 10.15
N PRO A 45 8.37 -13.03 9.96
CA PRO A 45 9.23 -13.75 10.89
C PRO A 45 9.38 -13.02 12.23
N GLU A 46 9.03 -11.74 12.30
CA GLU A 46 9.11 -10.91 13.49
C GLU A 46 7.76 -10.91 14.25
N PRO A 47 7.77 -10.76 15.58
CA PRO A 47 6.54 -10.52 16.33
C PRO A 47 5.94 -9.17 15.96
N VAL A 48 4.62 -9.03 16.14
CA VAL A 48 3.94 -7.75 15.97
C VAL A 48 4.46 -6.76 17.02
N PRO A 49 5.04 -5.61 16.61
CA PRO A 49 5.58 -4.65 17.56
C PRO A 49 4.47 -3.94 18.34
N PRO A 50 4.78 -3.23 19.45
CA PRO A 50 3.83 -2.38 20.18
C PRO A 50 3.48 -1.10 19.38
N TYR A 51 2.91 -1.29 18.19
CA TYR A 51 2.81 -0.30 17.12
C TYR A 51 2.04 0.96 17.53
N ARG A 52 1.00 0.84 18.35
CA ARG A 52 0.25 1.99 18.87
C ARG A 52 1.13 2.96 19.64
N LYS A 53 2.05 2.44 20.46
CA LYS A 53 3.02 3.25 21.21
C LYS A 53 4.04 3.91 20.28
N LEU A 54 4.57 3.13 19.34
CA LEU A 54 5.57 3.62 18.39
C LEU A 54 5.03 4.72 17.49
N VAL A 55 3.80 4.57 16.98
CA VAL A 55 3.12 5.59 16.17
C VAL A 55 2.82 6.84 17.02
N ALA A 56 2.33 6.69 18.25
CA ALA A 56 2.09 7.84 19.14
C ALA A 56 3.37 8.64 19.44
N VAL A 57 4.52 7.97 19.59
CA VAL A 57 5.82 8.65 19.76
C VAL A 57 6.21 9.35 18.47
N ALA A 58 6.20 8.64 17.34
CA ALA A 58 6.62 9.20 16.05
C ALA A 58 5.77 10.40 15.62
N MET A 59 4.47 10.40 15.91
CA MET A 59 3.57 11.53 15.66
C MET A 59 4.04 12.84 16.35
N LYS A 60 4.68 12.74 17.51
CA LYS A 60 5.21 13.91 18.24
C LYS A 60 6.51 14.44 17.62
N GLU A 61 7.21 13.61 16.85
CA GLU A 61 8.47 13.94 16.19
C GLU A 61 8.27 14.51 14.78
N LEU A 62 7.05 14.44 14.24
CA LEU A 62 6.72 14.99 12.92
C LEU A 62 6.85 16.52 12.92
N SER A 63 7.47 17.05 11.87
CA SER A 63 7.59 18.50 11.65
C SER A 63 6.23 19.18 11.44
N THR A 64 5.29 18.47 10.82
CA THR A 64 3.91 18.91 10.64
C THR A 64 3.03 18.16 11.64
N PRO A 65 2.44 18.85 12.63
CA PRO A 65 1.60 18.20 13.61
C PRO A 65 0.33 17.64 12.96
N ILE A 66 0.02 16.39 13.29
CA ILE A 66 -1.25 15.75 12.91
C ILE A 66 -2.28 16.11 13.99
N GLU A 67 -3.46 16.57 13.57
CA GLU A 67 -4.55 16.85 14.51
C GLU A 67 -4.94 15.57 15.26
N ALA A 68 -4.92 15.63 16.60
CA ALA A 68 -5.19 14.47 17.46
C ALA A 68 -6.68 14.07 17.48
N ALA A 69 -7.58 14.95 17.04
CA ALA A 69 -9.01 14.70 17.01
C ALA A 69 -9.38 13.81 15.81
N GLY A 70 -10.23 12.81 16.05
CA GLY A 70 -10.76 11.96 14.97
C GLY A 70 -9.73 11.03 14.32
N LEU A 71 -8.70 10.62 15.07
CA LEU A 71 -7.70 9.68 14.59
C LEU A 71 -8.20 8.23 14.65
N SER A 72 -7.88 7.48 13.61
CA SER A 72 -8.09 6.04 13.57
C SER A 72 -6.84 5.34 13.05
N ILE A 73 -6.51 4.18 13.58
CA ILE A 73 -5.29 3.41 13.26
C ILE A 73 -5.67 2.04 12.69
N SER A 74 -4.91 1.56 11.72
CA SER A 74 -5.06 0.21 11.17
C SER A 74 -4.32 -0.82 12.01
N GLU A 75 -4.63 -2.10 11.78
CA GLU A 75 -3.74 -3.18 12.21
C GLU A 75 -2.40 -3.13 11.46
N PRO A 76 -1.30 -3.61 12.08
CA PRO A 76 0.00 -3.69 11.44
C PRO A 76 0.00 -4.81 10.39
N ARG A 77 0.55 -4.51 9.21
CA ARG A 77 0.69 -5.47 8.11
C ARG A 77 2.15 -5.64 7.74
N TRP A 78 2.58 -6.87 7.47
CA TRP A 78 3.93 -7.11 6.99
C TRP A 78 4.03 -6.79 5.50
N ILE A 79 5.09 -6.08 5.11
CA ILE A 79 5.36 -5.75 3.71
C ILE A 79 6.85 -5.89 3.37
N GLU A 80 7.09 -6.17 2.10
CA GLU A 80 8.41 -6.03 1.48
C GLU A 80 8.52 -4.65 0.82
N ARG A 81 9.59 -3.91 1.10
CA ARG A 81 9.84 -2.58 0.53
C ARG A 81 11.31 -2.36 0.20
N ILE A 82 11.57 -1.29 -0.54
CA ILE A 82 12.94 -0.76 -0.72
C ILE A 82 13.44 -0.34 0.67
N GLY A 83 14.58 -0.90 1.09
CA GLY A 83 15.09 -0.76 2.47
C GLY A 83 14.81 -1.97 3.37
N GLY A 84 14.28 -3.06 2.80
CA GLY A 84 14.04 -4.32 3.51
C GLY A 84 12.62 -4.43 4.05
N PRO A 85 12.26 -5.61 4.59
CA PRO A 85 10.93 -5.85 5.11
C PRO A 85 10.60 -4.92 6.28
N ALA A 86 9.32 -4.61 6.46
CA ALA A 86 8.85 -3.79 7.57
C ALA A 86 7.39 -4.09 7.90
N TRP A 87 7.00 -3.73 9.12
CA TRP A 87 5.60 -3.54 9.44
C TRP A 87 5.16 -2.18 8.91
N ILE A 88 4.03 -2.14 8.20
CA ILE A 88 3.34 -0.89 7.86
C ILE A 88 2.10 -0.75 8.74
N VAL A 89 1.90 0.46 9.26
CA VAL A 89 0.71 0.85 10.01
C VAL A 89 0.16 2.12 9.37
N CYS A 90 -1.12 2.12 9.10
CA CYS A 90 -1.81 3.27 8.53
C CYS A 90 -2.53 4.05 9.63
N LEU A 91 -2.42 5.37 9.55
CA LEU A 91 -3.17 6.30 10.39
C LEU A 91 -4.09 7.11 9.48
N ARG A 92 -5.36 7.19 9.85
CA ARG A 92 -6.38 8.00 9.21
C ARG A 92 -6.69 9.19 10.10
N SER A 93 -6.60 10.39 9.54
CA SER A 93 -7.00 11.64 10.18
C SER A 93 -8.19 12.24 9.44
N ASP A 94 -9.30 12.44 10.14
CA ASP A 94 -10.50 13.09 9.63
C ASP A 94 -10.73 14.45 10.32
N PRO A 95 -9.84 15.44 10.14
CA PRO A 95 -9.83 16.67 10.95
C PRO A 95 -11.13 17.50 10.83
N LYS A 96 -11.81 17.40 9.68
CA LYS A 96 -13.07 18.10 9.39
C LYS A 96 -14.10 17.22 8.68
N ALA A 97 -13.90 15.91 8.66
CA ALA A 97 -14.72 14.92 7.94
C ALA A 97 -14.92 15.14 6.41
N VAL A 98 -14.30 16.15 5.79
CA VAL A 98 -14.44 16.42 4.34
C VAL A 98 -13.48 15.55 3.53
N HIS A 99 -12.22 15.44 3.95
CA HIS A 99 -11.21 14.61 3.30
C HIS A 99 -10.34 13.92 4.34
N ALA A 100 -10.37 12.59 4.35
CA ALA A 100 -9.49 11.78 5.17
C ALA A 100 -8.05 11.91 4.65
N VAL A 101 -7.11 12.25 5.54
CA VAL A 101 -5.68 12.19 5.24
C VAL A 101 -5.13 10.89 5.82
N TYR A 102 -4.46 10.12 4.98
CA TYR A 102 -3.84 8.86 5.37
C TYR A 102 -2.33 9.06 5.53
N TYR A 103 -1.77 8.50 6.59
CA TYR A 103 -0.34 8.44 6.85
C TYR A 103 0.09 6.99 6.94
N ALA A 104 1.28 6.70 6.44
CA ALA A 104 1.92 5.40 6.53
C ALA A 104 3.13 5.51 7.47
N PHE A 105 3.19 4.64 8.46
CA PHE A 105 4.31 4.48 9.38
C PHE A 105 4.95 3.12 9.15
N PHE A 106 6.26 3.11 8.90
CA PHE A 106 7.04 1.90 8.70
C PHE A 106 7.85 1.60 9.95
N ILE A 107 7.69 0.39 10.48
CA ILE A 107 8.31 -0.05 11.73
C ILE A 107 9.26 -1.21 11.42
N GLN A 108 10.51 -1.09 11.86
CA GLN A 108 11.52 -2.14 11.82
C GLN A 108 12.21 -2.18 13.18
N LYS A 109 12.48 -3.38 13.71
CA LYS A 109 13.23 -3.54 14.98
C LYS A 109 12.69 -2.64 16.10
N GLU A 110 11.37 -2.63 16.27
CA GLU A 110 10.66 -1.85 17.29
C GLU A 110 10.81 -0.33 17.20
N LYS A 111 11.20 0.21 16.04
CA LYS A 111 11.31 1.66 15.82
C LYS A 111 10.63 2.07 14.51
N VAL A 112 9.97 3.23 14.51
CA VAL A 112 9.51 3.86 13.26
C VAL A 112 10.74 4.32 12.47
N THR A 113 10.97 3.72 11.32
CA THR A 113 12.12 4.02 10.45
C THR A 113 11.78 5.01 9.36
N ASP A 114 10.50 5.09 8.96
CA ASP A 114 10.01 6.01 7.95
C ASP A 114 8.54 6.34 8.24
N SER A 115 8.12 7.57 7.92
CA SER A 115 6.75 8.04 8.08
C SER A 115 6.44 9.06 7.01
N ARG A 116 5.27 8.94 6.36
CA ARG A 116 4.87 9.82 5.26
C ARG A 116 3.36 9.86 5.08
N THR A 117 2.87 10.81 4.28
CA THR A 117 1.52 10.73 3.73
C THR A 117 1.42 9.50 2.82
N ALA A 118 0.39 8.69 3.03
CA ALA A 118 0.22 7.43 2.31
C ALA A 118 0.03 7.68 0.81
N ILE A 119 0.66 6.83 0.01
CA ILE A 119 0.48 6.78 -1.45
C ILE A 119 -0.31 5.53 -1.85
N GLY A 120 -0.76 5.45 -3.11
CA GLY A 120 -1.60 4.34 -3.58
C GLY A 120 -0.99 2.95 -3.33
N THR A 121 0.34 2.82 -3.39
CA THR A 121 1.04 1.55 -3.13
C THR A 121 1.06 1.14 -1.66
N ASP A 122 0.85 2.08 -0.72
CA ASP A 122 0.76 1.77 0.71
C ASP A 122 -0.57 1.08 1.06
N ARG A 123 -1.58 1.23 0.18
CA ARG A 123 -2.93 0.64 0.31
C ARG A 123 -3.66 1.00 1.60
N CYS A 124 -3.30 2.11 2.25
CA CYS A 124 -3.93 2.53 3.51
C CYS A 124 -5.44 2.76 3.39
N VAL A 125 -5.95 3.16 2.22
CA VAL A 125 -7.38 3.39 1.99
C VAL A 125 -8.22 2.10 2.11
N HIS A 126 -7.61 0.93 1.88
CA HIS A 126 -8.29 -0.37 1.91
C HIS A 126 -8.18 -1.08 3.26
N GLN A 127 -7.57 -0.45 4.27
CA GLN A 127 -7.42 -1.06 5.58
C GLN A 127 -8.66 -0.82 6.45
N GLU A 128 -8.88 -1.71 7.39
CA GLU A 128 -9.81 -1.48 8.48
C GLU A 128 -9.15 -0.58 9.53
N PHE A 129 -9.93 0.36 10.06
CA PHE A 129 -9.45 1.34 11.02
C PHE A 129 -10.26 1.27 12.30
N VAL A 130 -9.57 1.36 13.43
CA VAL A 130 -10.17 1.46 14.76
C VAL A 130 -9.79 2.79 15.40
N PRO A 131 -10.64 3.35 16.29
CA PRO A 131 -10.34 4.60 16.97
C PRO A 131 -8.98 4.58 17.66
N PHE A 132 -8.23 5.67 17.51
CA PHE A 132 -6.90 5.82 18.07
C PHE A 132 -6.79 7.08 18.90
N ASP A 133 -6.72 6.91 20.21
CA ASP A 133 -6.48 8.00 21.15
C ASP A 133 -4.99 8.03 21.52
N VAL A 134 -4.29 9.07 21.03
CA VAL A 134 -2.86 9.29 21.29
C VAL A 134 -2.60 9.62 22.77
N ALA A 135 -3.55 10.27 23.46
CA ALA A 135 -3.41 10.66 24.85
C ALA A 135 -3.57 9.46 25.81
N ALA A 136 -4.36 8.46 25.41
CA ALA A 136 -4.54 7.24 26.17
C ALA A 136 -3.34 6.28 26.13
N VAL A 137 -2.36 6.52 25.25
CA VAL A 137 -1.17 5.66 25.14
C VAL A 137 -0.18 6.01 26.26
N PRO A 138 0.14 5.07 27.18
CA PRO A 138 1.18 5.28 28.17
C PRO A 138 2.54 5.40 27.46
N ILE A 139 3.03 6.63 27.34
CA ILE A 139 4.40 6.86 26.91
C ILE A 139 5.24 6.83 28.18
N ASP A 140 5.74 5.64 28.52
CA ASP A 140 6.77 5.53 29.54
C ASP A 140 7.88 6.51 29.16
N LYS A 141 8.10 7.48 30.04
CA LYS A 141 9.23 8.41 29.93
C LYS A 141 10.48 7.54 29.73
N PRO A 142 11.37 7.82 28.76
CA PRO A 142 12.61 7.09 28.63
C PRO A 142 13.28 7.10 29.99
N THR A 143 13.27 5.95 30.66
CA THR A 143 14.07 5.77 31.87
C THR A 143 15.48 5.82 31.33
N ALA A 144 16.16 6.94 31.59
CA ALA A 144 17.55 7.11 31.22
C ALA A 144 18.28 5.86 31.69
N GLU A 145 18.69 5.03 30.72
CA GLU A 145 19.55 3.89 30.98
C GLU A 145 20.79 4.46 31.66
N PRO A 146 21.07 4.12 32.94
CA PRO A 146 22.25 4.63 33.58
C PRO A 146 23.45 4.12 32.78
N ALA A 147 24.19 5.05 32.20
CA ALA A 147 25.48 4.80 31.58
C ALA A 147 26.44 4.18 32.61
N SER A 148 26.42 2.87 32.74
CA SER A 148 27.30 2.08 33.62
C SER A 148 27.17 0.61 33.16
N ALA A 149 28.15 -0.07 32.60
CA ALA A 149 29.57 -0.01 32.85
C ALA A 149 30.35 -0.37 31.59
N ARG A 150 31.14 0.57 31.08
CA ARG A 150 32.31 0.27 30.26
C ARG A 150 33.53 0.66 31.08
N ALA A 151 33.96 -0.24 31.96
CA ALA A 151 35.23 -0.13 32.65
C ALA A 151 35.80 -1.52 32.94
N ARG A 152 36.89 -1.81 32.21
CA ARG A 152 37.91 -2.85 32.38
C ARG A 152 37.63 -4.20 31.72
#